data_AF-A0A2V6MA91-F1
#
_entry.id   AF-A0A2V6MA91-F1
#
_cell.length_a   1.000
_cell.length_b   1.000
_cell.length_c   1.000
_cell.angle_alpha   90.00
_cell.angle_beta   90.00
_cell.angle_gamma   90.00
#
_symmetry.space_group_name_H-M   'P 1'
#
loop_
_entity.id
_entity.type
_entity.pdbx_description
1 polymer ?
#
loop_
_entity_poly.entity_id
_entity_poly.type
_entity_poly.pdbx_seq_one_letter_code
_entity_poly.pdbx_strand_id
1 'polypeptide(L)'
;KDAIREGRRAVELLPVTKDAIIGSRLVQNLALIYAWTGEKDLALEQLTIAARIPGYLSYGDLRLHPYWDPLRGDPRFEKIVAS
;
A
#
# COMPACT_ATOMS: atom_id res chain seq x y z
N LYS A 1 -14.50 4.60 -14.38
CA LYS A 1 -13.19 5.28 -14.22
C LYS A 1 -12.24 4.26 -13.58
N ASP A 2 -11.04 4.09 -14.12
CA ASP A 2 -10.09 3.06 -13.67
C ASP A 2 -9.44 3.46 -12.34
N ALA A 3 -9.59 2.62 -11.30
CA ALA A 3 -9.11 2.87 -9.94
C ALA A 3 -7.58 3.04 -9.89
N ILE A 4 -6.83 2.29 -10.71
CA ILE A 4 -5.37 2.38 -10.76
C ILE A 4 -4.94 3.77 -11.22
N ARG A 5 -5.61 4.29 -12.26
CA ARG A 5 -5.31 5.61 -12.81
C ARG A 5 -5.53 6.71 -11.76
N GLU A 6 -6.64 6.66 -11.02
CA GLU A 6 -6.92 7.66 -9.98
C GLU A 6 -5.95 7.52 -8.79
N GLY A 7 -5.60 6.30 -8.40
CA GLY A 7 -4.63 6.05 -7.33
C GLY A 7 -3.25 6.62 -7.64
N ARG A 8 -2.73 6.37 -8.86
CA ARG A 8 -1.45 6.95 -9.30
C ARG A 8 -1.52 8.48 -9.31
N ARG A 9 -2.61 9.05 -9.84
CA ARG A 9 -2.79 10.49 -9.90
C ARG A 9 -2.80 11.14 -8.51
N ALA A 10 -3.40 10.49 -7.52
CA ALA A 10 -3.42 10.99 -6.15
C ALA A 10 -2.00 11.10 -5.57
N VAL A 11 -1.18 10.06 -5.73
CA VAL A 11 0.22 10.05 -5.26
C VAL A 11 1.07 11.11 -5.97
N GLU A 12 0.85 11.32 -7.28
CA GLU A 12 1.54 12.39 -8.04
C GLU A 12 1.21 13.79 -7.52
N LEU A 13 -0.06 14.06 -7.19
CA LEU A 13 -0.52 15.39 -6.75
C LEU A 13 -0.06 15.73 -5.33
N LEU A 14 0.04 14.71 -4.48
CA LEU A 14 0.39 14.86 -3.08
C LEU A 14 1.37 13.75 -2.64
N PRO A 15 2.64 13.86 -3.08
CA PRO A 15 3.66 12.89 -2.68
C PRO A 15 4.00 13.06 -1.19
N VAL A 16 4.59 12.01 -0.61
CA VAL A 16 5.05 11.98 0.79
C VAL A 16 6.00 13.15 1.12
N THR A 17 6.80 13.59 0.14
CA THR A 17 7.72 14.73 0.29
C THR A 17 7.02 16.07 0.45
N LYS A 18 5.76 16.18 0.00
CA LYS A 18 4.93 17.39 0.11
C LYS A 18 4.05 17.35 1.35
N ASP A 19 3.49 16.19 1.67
CA ASP A 19 2.70 15.96 2.87
C ASP A 19 2.97 14.53 3.36
N ALA A 20 3.74 14.40 4.44
CA ALA A 20 4.12 13.10 4.95
C ALA A 20 2.93 12.31 5.54
N ILE A 21 1.90 13.01 6.02
CA ILE A 21 0.73 12.39 6.64
C ILE A 21 -0.21 11.89 5.54
N ILE A 22 -0.67 12.78 4.66
CA ILE A 22 -1.64 12.38 3.63
C ILE A 22 -0.94 11.59 2.52
N GLY A 23 0.28 11.96 2.13
CA GLY A 23 1.03 11.25 1.10
C GLY A 23 1.30 9.80 1.47
N SER A 24 1.61 9.49 2.73
CA SER A 24 1.80 8.10 3.19
C SER A 24 0.51 7.27 3.05
N ARG A 25 -0.63 7.86 3.41
CA ARG A 25 -1.95 7.26 3.24
C ARG A 25 -2.28 6.98 1.76
N LEU A 26 -1.89 7.88 0.85
CA LEU A 26 -2.12 7.69 -0.58
C LEU A 26 -1.28 6.55 -1.16
N VAL A 27 -0.03 6.38 -0.71
CA VAL A 27 0.81 5.24 -1.09
C VAL A 27 0.20 3.92 -0.59
N GLN A 28 -0.29 3.87 0.65
CA GLN A 28 -1.02 2.71 1.17
C GLN A 28 -2.27 2.40 0.34
N ASN A 29 -3.07 3.42 0.01
CA ASN A 29 -4.27 3.24 -0.82
C ASN A 29 -3.92 2.72 -2.21
N LEU A 30 -2.82 3.20 -2.81
CA LEU A 30 -2.37 2.71 -4.11
C LEU A 30 -1.94 1.23 -4.05
N ALA A 31 -1.26 0.82 -2.96
CA ALA A 31 -0.94 -0.58 -2.73
C ALA A 31 -2.21 -1.45 -2.66
N LEU A 32 -3.26 -0.99 -1.96
CA LEU A 32 -4.55 -1.68 -1.88
C LEU A 32 -5.25 -1.76 -3.24
N ILE A 33 -5.27 -0.66 -3.99
CA ILE A 33 -5.85 -0.64 -5.34
C ILE A 33 -5.18 -1.71 -6.21
N TYR A 34 -3.85 -1.75 -6.22
CA TYR A 34 -3.12 -2.78 -6.97
C TYR A 34 -3.42 -4.20 -6.48
N ALA A 35 -3.49 -4.42 -5.17
CA ALA A 35 -3.83 -5.73 -4.62
C ALA A 35 -5.23 -6.19 -5.07
N TRP A 36 -6.22 -5.30 -5.03
CA TRP A 36 -7.61 -5.61 -5.37
C TRP A 36 -7.84 -5.76 -6.88
N THR A 37 -7.00 -5.15 -7.70
CA THR A 37 -7.05 -5.32 -9.17
C THR A 37 -6.17 -6.46 -9.68
N GLY A 38 -5.49 -7.20 -8.79
CA GLY A 38 -4.65 -8.35 -9.16
C GLY A 38 -3.21 -7.99 -9.57
N GLU A 39 -2.82 -6.72 -9.48
CA GLU A 39 -1.47 -6.22 -9.81
C GLU A 39 -0.50 -6.44 -8.64
N LYS A 40 -0.30 -7.71 -8.27
CA LYS A 40 0.39 -8.11 -7.02
C LYS A 40 1.79 -7.54 -6.88
N ASP A 41 2.58 -7.50 -7.95
CA ASP A 41 3.96 -6.99 -7.90
C ASP A 41 3.99 -5.49 -7.58
N LEU A 42 3.13 -4.70 -8.24
CA LEU A 42 2.98 -3.28 -7.97
C LEU A 42 2.44 -3.01 -6.56
N ALA A 43 1.51 -3.85 -6.08
CA ALA A 43 0.99 -3.77 -4.72
C ALA A 43 2.10 -3.92 -3.68
N LEU A 44 2.97 -4.92 -3.84
CA LEU A 44 4.07 -5.20 -2.91
C LEU A 44 5.17 -4.13 -2.96
N GLU A 45 5.44 -3.55 -4.13
CA GLU A 45 6.35 -2.42 -4.27
C GLU A 45 5.85 -1.22 -3.46
N GLN A 46 4.59 -0.81 -3.67
CA GLN A 46 3.99 0.31 -2.95
C GLN A 46 3.85 0.03 -1.44
N LEU A 47 3.53 -1.20 -1.08
CA LEU A 47 3.43 -1.60 0.32
C LEU A 47 4.79 -1.54 1.04
N THR A 48 5.86 -1.92 0.36
CA THR A 48 7.23 -1.82 0.90
C THR A 48 7.61 -0.36 1.17
N ILE A 49 7.19 0.57 0.30
CA ILE A 49 7.38 2.00 0.51
C ILE A 49 6.55 2.47 1.71
N ALA A 50 5.26 2.12 1.75
CA ALA A 50 4.36 2.50 2.83
C ALA A 50 4.83 2.03 4.21
N ALA A 51 5.32 0.78 4.32
CA ALA A 51 5.81 0.21 5.58
C ALA A 51 7.06 0.90 6.14
N ARG A 52 7.84 1.60 5.30
CA ARG A 52 9.02 2.37 5.73
C ARG A 52 8.67 3.77 6.24
N ILE A 53 7.44 4.23 6.00
CA ILE A 53 7.01 5.56 6.43
C ILE A 53 6.26 5.39 7.75
N PRO A 54 6.72 6.00 8.85
CA PRO A 54 5.97 6.02 10.10
C PRO A 54 4.58 6.62 9.83
N GLY A 55 3.51 5.87 10.11
CA GLY A 55 2.17 6.32 9.72
C GLY A 55 1.07 5.31 9.97
N TYR A 56 0.11 5.26 9.04
CA TYR A 56 -1.18 4.56 9.19
C TYR A 56 -1.10 3.03 9.06
N LEU A 57 0.03 2.50 8.60
CA LEU A 57 0.22 1.06 8.45
C LEU A 57 0.78 0.48 9.75
N SER A 58 0.01 -0.38 10.41
CA SER A 58 0.44 -1.09 11.62
C SER A 58 0.55 -2.59 11.35
N TYR A 59 1.36 -3.27 12.16
CA TYR A 59 1.42 -4.74 12.15
C TYR A 59 0.03 -5.39 12.26
N GLY A 60 -0.81 -4.87 13.16
CA GLY A 60 -2.18 -5.37 13.33
C GLY A 60 -3.04 -5.20 12.08
N ASP A 61 -2.90 -4.06 11.38
CA ASP A 61 -3.59 -3.82 10.12
C ASP A 61 -3.18 -4.85 9.06
N LEU A 62 -1.87 -5.00 8.84
CA LEU A 62 -1.33 -5.95 7.86
C LEU A 62 -1.72 -7.40 8.15
N ARG A 63 -1.66 -7.81 9.42
CA ARG A 63 -1.90 -9.20 9.81
C ARG A 63 -3.37 -9.56 9.88
N LEU A 64 -4.25 -8.64 10.27
CA LEU A 64 -5.63 -8.95 10.62
C LEU A 64 -6.64 -8.40 9.61
N HIS A 65 -6.37 -7.26 8.98
CA HIS A 65 -7.36 -6.61 8.13
C HIS A 65 -7.55 -7.38 6.81
N PRO A 66 -8.79 -7.69 6.38
CA PRO A 66 -9.07 -8.46 5.17
C PRO A 66 -8.69 -7.75 3.86
N TYR A 67 -8.36 -6.46 3.93
CA TYR A 67 -7.92 -5.69 2.77
C TYR A 67 -6.66 -6.28 2.12
N TRP A 68 -5.85 -6.98 2.90
CA TRP A 68 -4.60 -7.57 2.47
C TRP A 68 -4.73 -9.04 2.05
N ASP A 69 -5.93 -9.64 2.11
CA ASP A 69 -6.17 -11.04 1.75
C ASP A 69 -5.62 -11.41 0.36
N PRO A 70 -5.69 -10.56 -0.69
CA PRO A 70 -5.11 -10.89 -1.99
C PRO A 70 -3.58 -11.08 -2.01
N LEU A 71 -2.87 -10.53 -1.01
CA LEU A 71 -1.42 -10.62 -0.87
C LEU A 71 -0.99 -11.72 0.10
N ARG A 72 -1.89 -12.22 0.96
CA ARG A 72 -1.57 -13.27 1.94
C ARG A 72 -1.05 -14.54 1.26
N GLY A 73 -0.04 -15.14 1.88
CA GLY A 73 0.66 -16.30 1.31
C GLY A 73 1.70 -15.97 0.24
N ASP A 74 1.84 -14.72 -0.20
CA ASP A 74 3.04 -14.29 -0.94
C ASP A 74 4.20 -14.11 0.06
N PRO A 75 5.35 -14.81 -0.11
CA PRO A 75 6.47 -14.71 0.83
C PRO A 75 7.00 -13.28 1.01
N ARG A 76 6.85 -12.41 0.00
CA ARG A 76 7.26 -11.00 0.07
C ARG A 76 6.34 -10.20 0.98
N PHE A 77 5.03 -10.49 0.96
CA PHE A 77 4.07 -9.88 1.88
C PHE A 77 4.37 -10.30 3.32
N GLU A 78 4.53 -11.61 3.56
CA GLU A 78 4.79 -12.14 4.91
C GLU A 78 6.08 -11.55 5.52
N LYS A 79 7.09 -11.27 4.69
CA LYS A 79 8.31 -10.57 5.13
C LYS A 79 8.05 -9.14 5.59
N ILE A 80 7.12 -8.42 4.95
CA ILE A 80 6.70 -7.07 5.36
C ILE A 80 5.91 -7.14 6.66
N VAL A 81 5.06 -8.16 6.85
CA VAL A 81 4.33 -8.34 8.11
C VAL A 81 5.26 -8.66 9.27
N ALA A 82 6.36 -9.37 9.03
CA ALA A 82 7.32 -9.79 10.06
C ALA A 82 8.39 -8.73 10.41
N SER A 83 8.41 -7.57 9.76
CA SER A 83 9.44 -6.52 9.92
C SER A 83 9.16 -5.54 11.05
#